data_AF-A0A963XAN5-F1
#
_entry.id   AF-A0A963XAN5-F1
#
_cell.length_a   1.000
_cell.length_b   1.000
_cell.length_c   1.000
_cell.angle_alpha   90.00
_cell.angle_beta   90.00
_cell.angle_gamma   90.00
#
_symmetry.space_group_name_H-M   'P 1'
#
loop_
_entity.id
_entity.type
_entity.pdbx_description
1 polymer ?
#
loop_
_entity_poly.entity_id
_entity_poly.type
_entity_poly.pdbx_seq_one_letter_code
_entity_poly.pdbx_strand_id
1 'polypeptide(L)'
;INLTSVFRMTRAVLPGMTARGYGRIVQMSSVTGPVVGIATSSVYASAKAGILGMTRALAIDVGGKGVTVNCIGPGWIRTGSSSEAEITAGRHTPLGRPGTPEEVAHAALFLAAEEASYMTGQLIVVDGGNTIQEYKVAL
;
A
#
# COMPACT_ATOMS: atom_id res chain seq x y z
N ILE A 1 12.20 1.15 -10.42
CA ILE A 1 10.93 1.89 -10.65
C ILE A 1 10.20 2.14 -9.33
N ASN A 2 9.75 1.11 -8.61
CA ASN A 2 8.95 1.19 -7.36
C ASN A 2 9.27 2.38 -6.44
N LEU A 3 10.29 2.29 -5.57
CA LEU A 3 10.57 3.32 -4.57
C LEU A 3 10.96 4.67 -5.18
N THR A 4 11.85 4.68 -6.18
CA THR A 4 12.34 5.90 -6.81
C THR A 4 11.23 6.72 -7.46
N SER A 5 10.25 6.07 -8.10
CA SER A 5 9.12 6.75 -8.73
C SER A 5 8.23 7.45 -7.69
N VAL A 6 7.91 6.77 -6.59
CA VAL A 6 7.13 7.32 -5.49
C VAL A 6 7.85 8.51 -4.85
N PHE A 7 9.16 8.39 -4.61
CA PHE A 7 9.98 9.49 -4.11
C PHE A 7 9.92 10.72 -5.04
N ARG A 8 10.14 10.52 -6.35
CA ARG A 8 10.16 11.61 -7.33
C ARG A 8 8.81 12.31 -7.45
N MET A 9 7.71 11.55 -7.54
CA MET A 9 6.36 12.12 -7.58
C MET A 9 6.07 12.91 -6.31
N THR A 10 6.33 12.31 -5.15
CA THR A 10 6.10 12.94 -3.84
C THR A 10 6.87 14.26 -3.74
N ARG A 11 8.15 14.26 -4.10
CA ARG A 11 8.99 15.48 -4.13
C ARG A 11 8.41 16.58 -5.02
N ALA A 12 7.80 16.22 -6.15
CA ALA A 12 7.25 17.19 -7.09
C ALA A 12 5.96 17.85 -6.57
N VAL A 13 5.07 17.09 -5.94
CA VAL A 13 3.76 17.60 -5.50
C VAL A 13 3.77 18.20 -4.09
N LEU A 14 4.70 17.76 -3.23
CA LEU A 14 4.70 18.11 -1.81
C LEU A 14 4.77 19.61 -1.53
N PRO A 15 5.62 20.43 -2.20
CA PRO A 15 5.70 21.86 -1.93
C PRO A 15 4.33 22.55 -2.05
N GLY A 16 3.58 22.25 -3.12
CA GLY A 16 2.24 22.80 -3.33
C GLY A 16 1.21 22.34 -2.30
N MET A 17 1.31 21.09 -1.82
CA MET A 17 0.46 20.61 -0.71
C MET A 17 0.75 21.34 0.60
N THR A 18 2.03 21.49 0.94
CA THR A 18 2.43 22.17 2.18
C THR A 18 2.13 23.66 2.15
N ALA A 19 2.31 24.33 1.01
CA ALA A 19 2.03 25.76 0.87
C ALA A 19 0.55 26.09 1.05
N ARG A 20 -0.36 25.19 0.64
CA ARG A 20 -1.81 25.37 0.79
C ARG A 20 -2.38 24.85 2.12
N GLY A 21 -1.55 24.27 2.99
CA GLY A 21 -1.98 23.73 4.27
C GLY A 21 -2.89 22.49 4.19
N TYR A 22 -2.95 21.82 3.05
CA TYR A 22 -3.78 20.64 2.85
C TYR A 22 -3.17 19.71 1.82
N GLY A 23 -3.18 18.41 2.09
CA GLY A 23 -2.77 17.38 1.14
C GLY A 23 -3.07 15.96 1.62
N ARG A 24 -3.21 15.06 0.67
CA ARG A 24 -3.39 13.62 0.90
C ARG A 24 -2.46 12.88 -0.05
N ILE A 25 -1.48 12.17 0.49
CA ILE A 25 -0.56 11.34 -0.27
C ILE A 25 -0.87 9.89 0.05
N VAL A 26 -1.33 9.15 -0.95
CA VAL A 26 -1.62 7.72 -0.87
C VAL A 26 -0.63 6.97 -1.75
N GLN A 27 0.26 6.21 -1.14
CA GLN A 27 1.31 5.47 -1.85
C GLN A 27 0.94 3.99 -2.01
N MET A 28 1.34 3.39 -3.13
CA MET A 28 1.09 1.98 -3.40
C MET A 28 2.28 1.12 -2.96
N SER A 29 2.18 0.52 -1.78
CA SER A 29 3.15 -0.46 -1.26
C SER A 29 2.74 -1.89 -1.68
N SER A 30 2.89 -2.87 -0.78
CA SER A 30 2.48 -4.27 -0.90
C SER A 30 2.49 -4.90 0.50
N VAL A 31 1.83 -6.03 0.70
CA VAL A 31 2.13 -6.87 1.86
C VAL A 31 3.53 -7.52 1.76
N THR A 32 4.01 -7.77 0.54
CA THR A 32 5.34 -8.33 0.28
C THR A 32 6.43 -7.28 0.53
N GLY A 33 7.31 -7.55 1.47
CA GLY A 33 8.32 -6.64 1.99
C GLY A 33 7.93 -6.08 3.35
N PRO A 34 6.91 -5.20 3.45
CA PRO A 34 6.49 -4.63 4.71
C PRO A 34 5.94 -5.62 5.75
N VAL A 35 5.27 -6.70 5.32
CA VAL A 35 4.57 -7.63 6.21
C VAL A 35 5.08 -9.05 6.05
N VAL A 36 5.22 -9.54 4.81
CA VAL A 36 5.62 -10.92 4.50
C VAL A 36 6.68 -10.98 3.40
N GLY A 37 7.34 -12.13 3.25
CA GLY A 37 8.24 -12.40 2.14
C GLY A 37 7.60 -13.27 1.06
N ILE A 38 8.16 -13.22 -0.16
CA ILE A 38 7.95 -14.25 -1.20
C ILE A 38 9.31 -14.59 -1.81
N ALA A 39 9.52 -15.86 -2.15
CA ALA A 39 10.78 -16.32 -2.70
C ALA A 39 11.13 -15.54 -3.98
N THR A 40 12.42 -15.32 -4.22
CA THR A 40 12.96 -14.65 -5.42
C THR A 40 12.56 -13.19 -5.65
N SER A 41 11.99 -12.51 -4.64
CA SER A 41 11.51 -11.13 -4.77
C SER A 41 12.27 -10.11 -3.91
N SER A 42 13.50 -10.37 -3.47
CA SER A 42 14.21 -9.53 -2.50
C SER A 42 14.27 -8.05 -2.92
N VAL A 43 14.57 -7.75 -4.18
CA VAL A 43 14.61 -6.37 -4.71
C VAL A 43 13.24 -5.70 -4.66
N TYR A 44 12.18 -6.43 -5.02
CA TYR A 44 10.81 -5.93 -4.97
C TYR A 44 10.37 -5.67 -3.53
N ALA A 45 10.59 -6.65 -2.64
CA ALA A 45 10.28 -6.58 -1.22
C ALA A 45 11.00 -5.40 -0.54
N SER A 46 12.31 -5.22 -0.79
CA SER A 46 13.06 -4.07 -0.27
C SER A 46 12.51 -2.74 -0.75
N ALA A 47 12.13 -2.64 -2.03
CA ALA A 47 11.56 -1.40 -2.56
C ALA A 47 10.18 -1.08 -1.93
N LYS A 48 9.32 -2.09 -1.74
CA LYS A 48 7.99 -1.91 -1.12
C LYS A 48 8.09 -1.62 0.39
N ALA A 49 9.01 -2.28 1.10
CA ALA A 49 9.34 -1.94 2.49
C ALA A 49 9.87 -0.51 2.62
N GLY A 50 10.73 -0.08 1.69
CA GLY A 50 11.25 1.29 1.65
C GLY A 50 10.15 2.35 1.46
N ILE A 51 9.07 2.05 0.73
CA ILE A 51 7.91 2.94 0.60
C ILE A 51 7.25 3.16 1.97
N LEU A 52 7.09 2.11 2.79
CA LEU A 52 6.53 2.25 4.14
C LEU A 52 7.45 3.07 5.06
N GLY A 53 8.76 2.83 5.00
CA GLY A 53 9.73 3.64 5.75
C GLY A 53 9.64 5.12 5.39
N MET A 54 9.62 5.43 4.08
CA MET A 54 9.46 6.79 3.57
C MET A 54 8.09 7.40 3.96
N THR A 55 7.00 6.63 3.89
CA THR A 55 5.65 7.07 4.30
C THR A 55 5.65 7.56 5.75
N ARG A 56 6.24 6.78 6.65
CA ARG A 56 6.27 7.10 8.09
C ARG A 56 7.13 8.31 8.40
N ALA A 57 8.33 8.39 7.84
CA ALA A 57 9.20 9.55 8.01
C ALA A 57 8.53 10.82 7.48
N LEU A 58 8.01 10.77 6.25
CA LEU A 58 7.38 11.92 5.64
C LEU A 58 6.12 12.38 6.38
N ALA A 59 5.29 11.45 6.87
CA ALA A 59 4.11 11.77 7.66
C ALA A 59 4.44 12.65 8.88
N ILE A 60 5.57 12.40 9.55
CA ILE A 60 6.06 13.21 10.67
C ILE A 60 6.48 14.60 10.18
N ASP A 61 7.27 14.66 9.09
CA ASP A 61 7.82 15.90 8.54
C ASP A 61 6.74 16.90 8.07
N VAL A 62 5.59 16.40 7.62
CA VAL A 62 4.56 17.22 6.94
C VAL A 62 3.21 17.27 7.64
N GLY A 63 3.01 16.49 8.69
CA GLY A 63 1.75 16.45 9.44
C GLY A 63 1.35 17.82 10.00
N GLY A 64 2.30 18.56 10.57
CA GLY A 64 2.09 19.94 11.04
C GLY A 64 1.76 20.97 9.95
N LYS A 65 1.82 20.57 8.68
CA LYS A 65 1.51 21.39 7.51
C LYS A 65 0.18 20.96 6.84
N GLY A 66 -0.63 20.16 7.52
CA GLY A 66 -1.96 19.72 7.05
C GLY A 66 -1.94 18.64 5.97
N VAL A 67 -0.80 17.97 5.78
CA VAL A 67 -0.66 16.88 4.80
C VAL A 67 -0.63 15.54 5.51
N THR A 68 -1.49 14.60 5.09
CA THR A 68 -1.40 13.20 5.54
C THR A 68 -0.70 12.35 4.49
N VAL A 69 0.04 11.35 4.95
CA VAL A 69 0.80 10.43 4.09
C VAL A 69 0.57 9.02 4.57
N ASN A 70 -0.06 8.19 3.75
CA ASN A 70 -0.34 6.79 4.05
C ASN A 70 0.04 5.91 2.86
N CYS A 71 0.14 4.60 3.09
CA CYS A 71 0.28 3.64 2.01
C CYS A 71 -0.71 2.49 2.14
N ILE A 72 -1.06 1.93 0.99
CA ILE A 72 -1.87 0.72 0.89
C ILE A 72 -0.91 -0.44 0.63
N GLY A 73 -1.12 -1.56 1.33
CA GLY A 73 -0.44 -2.81 1.10
C GLY A 73 -1.41 -3.85 0.52
N PRO A 74 -1.56 -3.93 -0.81
CA PRO A 74 -2.37 -4.98 -1.40
C PRO A 74 -1.70 -6.36 -1.23
N GLY A 75 -2.55 -7.37 -1.07
CA GLY A 75 -2.20 -8.78 -1.22
C GLY A 75 -2.37 -9.26 -2.66
N TRP A 76 -3.03 -10.40 -2.83
CA TRP A 76 -3.35 -10.96 -4.15
C TRP A 76 -4.52 -10.22 -4.78
N ILE A 77 -4.24 -9.37 -5.78
CA ILE A 77 -5.23 -8.61 -6.54
C ILE A 77 -5.17 -9.06 -8.00
N ARG A 78 -6.32 -9.36 -8.59
CA ARG A 78 -6.42 -9.70 -10.00
C ARG A 78 -6.30 -8.43 -10.84
N THR A 79 -5.26 -8.35 -11.65
CA THR A 79 -5.05 -7.27 -12.63
C THR A 79 -4.78 -7.87 -14.01
N GLY A 80 -4.75 -7.03 -15.05
CA GLY A 80 -4.39 -7.48 -16.40
C GLY A 80 -2.97 -8.04 -16.55
N SER A 81 -2.10 -7.84 -15.55
CA SER A 81 -0.73 -8.38 -15.54
C SER A 81 -0.58 -9.63 -14.67
N SER A 82 -1.65 -10.11 -14.02
CA SER A 82 -1.58 -11.28 -13.14
C SER A 82 -1.35 -12.56 -13.94
N SER A 83 -0.37 -13.35 -13.51
CA SER A 83 -0.18 -14.72 -13.96
C SER A 83 -1.24 -15.66 -13.37
N GLU A 84 -1.45 -16.82 -14.01
CA GLU A 84 -2.32 -17.88 -13.47
C GLU A 84 -1.91 -18.34 -12.07
N ALA A 85 -0.60 -18.34 -11.79
CA ALA A 85 -0.07 -18.68 -10.47
C ALA A 85 -0.51 -17.65 -9.40
N GLU A 86 -0.47 -16.35 -9.71
CA GLU A 86 -0.92 -15.29 -8.81
C GLU A 86 -2.45 -15.33 -8.60
N ILE A 87 -3.20 -15.60 -9.66
CA ILE A 87 -4.67 -15.78 -9.58
C ILE A 87 -5.01 -16.98 -8.69
N THR A 88 -4.27 -18.08 -8.83
CA THR A 88 -4.43 -19.30 -8.03
C THR A 88 -4.03 -19.07 -6.57
N ALA A 89 -2.94 -18.34 -6.31
CA ALA A 89 -2.53 -17.95 -4.96
C ALA A 89 -3.63 -17.15 -4.24
N GLY A 90 -4.33 -16.26 -4.96
CA GLY A 90 -5.47 -15.51 -4.43
C GLY A 90 -6.65 -16.38 -3.96
N ARG A 91 -6.80 -17.60 -4.47
CA ARG A 91 -7.85 -18.55 -4.02
C ARG A 91 -7.56 -19.15 -2.63
N HIS A 92 -6.31 -19.04 -2.16
CA HIS A 92 -5.88 -19.51 -0.84
C HIS A 92 -5.93 -18.39 0.21
N THR A 93 -6.62 -17.28 -0.08
CA THR A 93 -6.96 -16.28 0.94
C THR A 93 -8.23 -16.73 1.68
N PRO A 94 -8.49 -16.25 2.89
CA PRO A 94 -9.73 -16.53 3.62
C PRO A 94 -11.01 -16.17 2.85
N LEU A 95 -10.95 -15.18 1.95
CA LEU A 95 -12.08 -14.82 1.08
C LEU A 95 -12.22 -15.72 -0.16
N GLY A 96 -11.35 -16.71 -0.35
CA GLY A 96 -11.43 -17.72 -1.42
C GLY A 96 -11.21 -17.17 -2.84
N ARG A 97 -10.77 -15.92 -2.99
CA ARG A 97 -10.55 -15.26 -4.28
C ARG A 97 -9.47 -14.17 -4.19
N PRO A 98 -8.79 -13.84 -5.30
CA PRO A 98 -8.07 -12.59 -5.37
C PRO A 98 -9.02 -11.39 -5.22
N GLY A 99 -8.50 -10.31 -4.64
CA GLY A 99 -9.17 -9.03 -4.64
C GLY A 99 -9.24 -8.40 -6.03
N THR A 100 -9.98 -7.31 -6.14
CA THR A 100 -10.17 -6.51 -7.35
C THR A 100 -9.45 -5.16 -7.25
N PRO A 101 -9.07 -4.53 -8.37
CA PRO A 101 -8.52 -3.17 -8.35
C PRO A 101 -9.44 -2.17 -7.65
N GLU A 102 -10.76 -2.32 -7.80
CA GLU A 102 -11.77 -1.46 -7.20
C GLU A 102 -11.75 -1.54 -5.67
N GLU A 103 -11.54 -2.74 -5.09
CA GLU A 103 -11.38 -2.91 -3.64
C GLU A 103 -10.15 -2.17 -3.10
N VAL A 104 -9.05 -2.12 -3.86
CA VAL A 104 -7.88 -1.30 -3.52
C VAL A 104 -8.17 0.19 -3.69
N ALA A 105 -8.91 0.56 -4.75
CA ALA A 105 -9.27 1.94 -5.03
C ALA A 105 -10.17 2.53 -3.95
N HIS A 106 -11.10 1.76 -3.38
CA HIS A 106 -11.93 2.22 -2.26
C HIS A 106 -11.10 2.57 -1.01
N ALA A 107 -10.04 1.80 -0.71
CA ALA A 107 -9.12 2.14 0.37
C ALA A 107 -8.34 3.45 0.06
N ALA A 108 -7.96 3.66 -1.21
CA ALA A 108 -7.31 4.91 -1.62
C ALA A 108 -8.26 6.11 -1.53
N LEU A 109 -9.51 5.95 -1.95
CA LEU A 109 -10.55 6.96 -1.84
C LEU A 109 -10.79 7.34 -0.38
N PHE A 110 -10.91 6.35 0.51
CA PHE A 110 -11.05 6.57 1.95
C PHE A 110 -9.87 7.37 2.52
N LEU A 111 -8.63 7.00 2.22
CA LEU A 111 -7.44 7.72 2.70
C LEU A 111 -7.29 9.13 2.10
N ALA A 112 -7.88 9.38 0.94
CA ALA A 112 -7.93 10.69 0.30
C ALA A 112 -9.09 11.57 0.80
N ALA A 113 -10.06 10.99 1.51
CA ALA A 113 -11.21 11.71 2.03
C ALA A 113 -10.81 12.72 3.13
N GLU A 114 -11.68 13.70 3.37
CA GLU A 114 -11.45 14.69 4.42
C GLU A 114 -11.59 14.06 5.81
N GLU A 115 -12.51 13.11 5.93
CA GLU A 115 -12.84 12.35 7.13
C GLU A 115 -11.67 11.50 7.63
N ALA A 116 -10.72 11.13 6.76
CA ALA A 116 -9.47 10.46 7.13
C ALA A 116 -8.38 11.42 7.63
N SER A 117 -8.73 12.67 8.00
CA SER A 117 -7.80 13.73 8.40
C SER A 117 -6.89 13.39 9.59
N TYR A 118 -7.25 12.41 10.41
CA TYR A 118 -6.44 11.96 11.55
C TYR A 118 -5.65 10.67 11.30
N MET A 119 -5.64 10.17 10.06
CA MET A 119 -4.87 9.00 9.67
C MET A 119 -3.64 9.42 8.88
N THR A 120 -2.45 9.21 9.44
CA THR A 120 -1.17 9.45 8.77
C THR A 120 -0.11 8.46 9.23
N GLY A 121 0.88 8.17 8.38
CA GLY A 121 1.96 7.21 8.62
C GLY A 121 1.54 5.73 8.58
N GLN A 122 0.32 5.42 8.12
CA GLN A 122 -0.24 4.08 8.20
C GLN A 122 0.06 3.20 6.98
N LEU A 123 0.09 1.89 7.22
CA LEU A 123 -0.04 0.86 6.19
C LEU A 123 -1.45 0.27 6.30
N ILE A 124 -2.28 0.47 5.28
CA ILE A 124 -3.61 -0.16 5.19
C ILE A 124 -3.51 -1.42 4.34
N VAL A 125 -3.67 -2.59 4.97
CA VAL A 125 -3.60 -3.88 4.28
C VAL A 125 -4.95 -4.21 3.62
N VAL A 126 -4.91 -4.58 2.34
CA VAL A 126 -6.08 -5.02 1.55
C VAL A 126 -5.71 -6.32 0.87
N ASP A 127 -5.91 -7.45 1.56
CA ASP A 127 -5.36 -8.74 1.15
C ASP A 127 -6.28 -9.95 1.33
N GLY A 128 -7.55 -9.70 1.69
CA GLY A 128 -8.53 -10.76 1.96
C GLY A 128 -8.17 -11.66 3.13
N GLY A 129 -7.27 -11.25 4.03
CA GLY A 129 -6.79 -12.02 5.17
C GLY A 129 -5.57 -12.90 4.88
N ASN A 130 -4.92 -12.75 3.71
CA ASN A 130 -3.77 -13.57 3.31
C ASN A 130 -2.62 -13.58 4.34
N THR A 131 -2.29 -12.44 4.95
CA THR A 131 -1.11 -12.30 5.84
C THR A 131 -1.34 -12.76 7.27
N ILE A 132 -2.57 -13.09 7.65
CA ILE A 132 -2.91 -13.50 9.03
C ILE A 132 -3.19 -15.00 9.16
N GLN A 133 -3.06 -15.76 8.07
CA GLN A 133 -3.25 -17.21 8.07
C GLN A 133 -2.01 -17.94 8.58
N GLU A 134 -2.19 -18.79 9.60
CA GLU A 134 -1.16 -19.74 10.03
C GLU A 134 -1.11 -20.96 9.10
N TYR A 135 -2.28 -21.50 8.74
CA TYR A 135 -2.44 -22.55 7.72
C TYR A 135 -3.05 -21.98 6.45
N LYS A 136 -2.47 -22.31 5.29
CA LYS A 136 -2.98 -21.87 3.98
C LYS A 136 -3.87 -22.90 3.27
N VAL A 137 -4.03 -24.06 3.88
CA VAL A 137 -4.87 -25.17 3.42
C VAL A 137 -5.74 -25.60 4.59
N ALA A 138 -6.98 -25.99 4.31
CA ALA A 138 -7.84 -26.61 5.32
C ALA A 138 -7.17 -27.92 5.81
N LEU A 139 -7.27 -28.18 7.12
CA LEU A 139 -6.92 -29.46 7.70
C LEU A 139 -7.88 -30.56 7.22
#